data_AF-A0A7C4Q0T2-F1
#
_entry.id   AF-A0A7C4Q0T2-F1
#
_cell.length_a   1.000
_cell.length_b   1.000
_cell.length_c   1.000
_cell.angle_alpha   90.00
_cell.angle_beta   90.00
_cell.angle_gamma   90.00
#
_symmetry.space_group_name_H-M   'P 1'
#
loop_
_entity.id
_entity.type
_entity.pdbx_description
1 polymer ?
#
loop_
_entity_poly.entity_id
_entity_poly.type
_entity_poly.pdbx_seq_one_letter_code
_entity_poly.pdbx_strand_id
1 'polypeptide(L)'
;MPETFGLGGGFGQIDITFIVKNVQEAISSLQSIERELREIGRVTGLSTEGFLGLEKGFKRFRTEAENFAKLIKAEFRWILGFEIIRAIEGTFRAGIGSILDFDLALAKVRAATLASEEEMKILSQAILDVAKSSIFSFESIGEAAAIIARSGLTAKETADVLKAASDLAMASGEDLAKTASFLVSVMKGYEIESSKIYETADLIAVGLNKSKLSLKDMIIAWQYVAPVAKQTGESMKDLIAYMMVLSDKGLEASKIGTSLRQVYTYLLAPTTKMKRIFETLGITFDDFNLKTKSLVDVLENLRQKGFGT
;
A
#
# COMPACT_ATOMS: atom_id res chain seq x y z
N MET A 1 43.76 -0.69 9.20
CA MET A 1 43.30 -2.07 9.50
C MET A 1 41.79 -2.00 9.68
N PRO A 2 40.97 -2.73 8.93
CA PRO A 2 39.58 -2.89 9.27
C PRO A 2 39.39 -4.22 10.00
N GLU A 3 39.02 -4.13 11.28
CA GLU A 3 38.43 -5.24 12.01
C GLU A 3 36.92 -5.25 11.72
N THR A 4 36.43 -6.40 11.29
CA THR A 4 35.01 -6.74 11.16
C THR A 4 34.43 -7.09 12.53
N PHE A 5 33.28 -6.55 12.91
CA PHE A 5 32.35 -7.20 13.83
C PHE A 5 30.91 -6.85 13.44
N GLY A 6 30.05 -7.87 13.44
CA GLY A 6 28.69 -7.79 12.90
C GLY A 6 27.57 -7.89 13.92
N LEU A 7 26.36 -7.83 13.33
CA LEU A 7 25.03 -8.26 13.76
C LEU A 7 24.26 -7.42 14.79
N GLY A 8 23.02 -7.06 14.43
CA GLY A 8 21.94 -6.69 15.35
C GLY A 8 20.85 -5.84 14.69
N GLY A 9 19.68 -6.42 14.44
CA GLY A 9 18.62 -5.84 13.59
C GLY A 9 17.55 -4.99 14.28
N GLY A 10 16.53 -4.63 13.50
CA GLY A 10 15.16 -4.39 13.97
C GLY A 10 14.67 -2.94 13.97
N PHE A 11 13.67 -2.68 13.13
CA PHE A 11 12.65 -1.60 13.20
C PHE A 11 13.14 -0.16 12.96
N GLY A 12 12.82 0.38 11.77
CA GLY A 12 12.99 1.80 11.44
C GLY A 12 12.07 2.69 12.28
N GLN A 13 12.70 3.46 13.18
CA GLN A 13 12.10 4.52 13.99
C GLN A 13 11.69 5.71 13.10
N ILE A 14 10.63 6.43 13.50
CA ILE A 14 10.24 7.71 12.91
C ILE A 14 11.41 8.69 13.08
N ASP A 15 12.02 9.16 12.00
CA ASP A 15 13.22 10.00 12.12
C ASP A 15 12.91 11.49 12.19
N ILE A 16 12.89 11.99 13.42
CA ILE A 16 12.45 13.35 13.72
C ILE A 16 13.50 14.40 13.40
N THR A 17 14.78 14.04 13.33
CA THR A 17 15.81 15.03 12.97
C THR A 17 15.57 15.56 11.55
N PHE A 18 14.95 14.76 10.67
CA PHE A 18 14.61 15.10 9.28
C PHE A 18 13.48 16.09 9.27
N ILE A 19 12.42 15.79 10.01
CA ILE A 19 11.26 16.65 10.13
C ILE A 19 11.69 18.00 10.69
N VAL A 20 12.51 18.02 11.73
CA VAL A 20 13.04 19.24 12.35
C VAL A 20 13.93 20.04 11.41
N LYS A 21 14.89 19.38 10.75
CA LYS A 21 15.86 20.03 9.86
C LYS A 21 15.18 20.57 8.60
N ASN A 22 14.29 19.79 7.98
CA ASN A 22 13.52 20.20 6.80
C ASN A 22 12.60 21.37 7.12
N VAL A 23 11.99 21.43 8.30
CA VAL A 23 11.20 22.60 8.69
C VAL A 23 12.11 23.82 8.90
N GLN A 24 13.32 23.67 9.45
CA GLN A 24 14.28 24.79 9.58
C GLN A 24 14.87 25.27 8.24
N GLU A 25 15.13 24.36 7.31
CA GLU A 25 15.59 24.66 5.96
C GLU A 25 14.47 25.29 5.12
N ALA A 26 13.22 24.85 5.31
CA ALA A 26 12.04 25.53 4.79
C ALA A 26 11.91 26.95 5.37
N ILE A 27 12.12 27.15 6.68
CA ILE A 27 12.11 28.51 7.29
C ILE A 27 13.21 29.40 6.72
N SER A 28 14.41 28.85 6.48
CA SER A 28 15.56 29.60 5.97
C SER A 28 15.45 29.94 4.48
N SER A 29 14.86 29.03 3.68
CA SER A 29 14.52 29.32 2.27
C SER A 29 13.36 30.31 2.16
N LEU A 30 12.40 30.29 3.08
CA LEU A 30 11.40 31.36 3.18
C LEU A 30 12.03 32.72 3.50
N GLN A 31 13.15 32.79 4.22
CA GLN A 31 13.90 34.04 4.45
C GLN A 31 14.62 34.56 3.21
N SER A 32 15.12 33.68 2.34
CA SER A 32 15.74 34.11 1.07
C SER A 32 14.66 34.52 0.07
N ILE A 33 13.56 33.77 -0.01
CA ILE A 33 12.39 34.13 -0.82
C ILE A 33 11.79 35.46 -0.35
N GLU A 34 11.70 35.75 0.96
CA GLU A 34 11.25 37.05 1.47
C GLU A 34 12.20 38.19 1.05
N ARG A 35 13.52 37.94 1.03
CA ARG A 35 14.52 38.91 0.56
C ARG A 35 14.42 39.15 -0.94
N GLU A 36 14.33 38.09 -1.73
CA GLU A 36 14.15 38.15 -3.18
C GLU A 36 12.82 38.80 -3.56
N LEU A 37 11.74 38.50 -2.83
CA LEU A 37 10.46 39.19 -3.01
C LEU A 37 10.60 40.68 -2.66
N ARG A 38 11.25 41.07 -1.56
CA ARG A 38 11.50 42.49 -1.26
C ARG A 38 12.34 43.19 -2.33
N GLU A 39 13.30 42.49 -2.94
CA GLU A 39 14.08 43.01 -4.07
C GLU A 39 13.24 43.12 -5.34
N ILE A 40 12.43 42.11 -5.68
CA ILE A 40 11.49 42.12 -6.81
C ILE A 40 10.48 43.26 -6.64
N GLY A 41 9.91 43.44 -5.45
CA GLY A 41 9.00 44.54 -5.14
C GLY A 41 9.66 45.92 -5.27
N ARG A 42 10.95 46.05 -4.93
CA ARG A 42 11.73 47.28 -5.17
C ARG A 42 12.04 47.54 -6.64
N VAL A 43 12.31 46.48 -7.42
CA VAL A 43 12.79 46.57 -8.81
C VAL A 43 11.63 46.72 -9.80
N THR A 44 10.47 46.13 -9.52
CA THR A 44 9.35 46.06 -10.47
C THR A 44 8.34 47.19 -10.35
N GLY A 45 8.37 47.97 -9.25
CA GLY A 45 7.42 49.09 -9.03
C GLY A 45 5.95 48.69 -9.00
N LEU A 46 5.66 47.38 -8.87
CA LEU A 46 4.30 46.83 -8.87
C LEU A 46 3.50 47.36 -7.67
N SER A 47 2.24 47.71 -7.93
CA SER A 47 1.33 48.36 -6.98
C SER A 47 1.37 47.71 -5.59
N THR A 48 1.60 48.55 -4.59
CA THR A 48 2.03 48.20 -3.24
C THR A 48 1.09 47.23 -2.51
N GLU A 49 -0.22 47.24 -2.77
CA GLU A 49 -1.20 46.48 -1.98
C GLU A 49 -1.17 44.96 -2.24
N GLY A 50 -1.09 44.53 -3.50
CA GLY A 50 -1.02 43.10 -3.84
C GLY A 50 0.31 42.47 -3.40
N PHE A 51 1.40 43.22 -3.53
CA PHE A 51 2.73 42.77 -3.12
C PHE A 51 2.90 42.76 -1.59
N LEU A 52 2.35 43.76 -0.88
CA LEU A 52 2.32 43.79 0.59
C LEU A 52 1.42 42.70 1.17
N GLY A 53 0.32 42.35 0.50
CA GLY A 53 -0.56 41.23 0.87
C GLY A 53 0.17 39.89 0.76
N LEU A 54 0.92 39.70 -0.33
CA LEU A 54 1.78 38.54 -0.55
C LEU A 54 2.88 38.47 0.54
N GLU A 55 3.57 39.58 0.81
CA GLU A 55 4.62 39.64 1.85
C GLU A 55 4.06 39.32 3.25
N LYS A 56 2.88 39.85 3.60
CA LYS A 56 2.21 39.56 4.87
C LYS A 56 1.76 38.11 4.97
N GLY A 57 1.27 37.53 3.89
CA GLY A 57 0.91 36.11 3.81
C GLY A 57 2.13 35.20 4.02
N PHE A 58 3.23 35.52 3.34
CA PHE A 58 4.52 34.81 3.50
C PHE A 58 5.08 34.93 4.93
N LYS A 59 4.99 36.11 5.56
CA LYS A 59 5.40 36.30 6.96
C LYS A 59 4.59 35.46 7.95
N ARG A 60 3.26 35.37 7.77
CA ARG A 60 2.38 34.53 8.62
C ARG A 60 2.70 33.05 8.47
N PHE A 61 2.81 32.57 7.23
CA PHE A 61 3.18 31.20 6.92
C PHE A 61 4.52 30.81 7.55
N ARG A 62 5.50 31.73 7.51
CA ARG A 62 6.79 31.55 8.17
C ARG A 62 6.67 31.44 9.69
N THR A 63 5.90 32.31 10.35
CA THR A 63 5.72 32.27 11.81
C THR A 63 5.04 30.97 12.26
N GLU A 64 4.08 30.46 11.50
CA GLU A 64 3.43 29.17 11.77
C GLU A 64 4.41 28.00 11.59
N ALA A 65 5.24 28.01 10.53
CA ALA A 65 6.31 27.03 10.33
C ALA A 65 7.36 27.05 11.46
N GLU A 66 7.75 28.24 11.94
CA GLU A 66 8.68 28.42 13.07
C GLU A 66 8.13 27.85 14.39
N ASN A 67 6.82 28.00 14.63
CA ASN A 67 6.16 27.45 15.81
C ASN A 67 5.98 25.94 15.73
N PHE A 68 5.67 25.40 14.55
CA PHE A 68 5.59 23.97 14.30
C PHE A 68 6.96 23.27 14.48
N ALA A 69 8.05 23.86 13.98
CA ALA A 69 9.41 23.36 14.21
C ALA A 69 9.78 23.27 15.70
N LYS A 70 9.37 24.26 16.51
CA LYS A 70 9.66 24.28 17.95
C LYS A 70 8.93 23.16 18.69
N LEU A 71 7.68 22.86 18.31
CA LEU A 71 6.89 21.76 18.88
C LEU A 71 7.55 20.40 18.58
N ILE A 72 7.94 20.16 17.33
CA ILE A 72 8.61 18.92 16.93
C ILE A 72 9.99 18.78 17.62
N LYS A 73 10.75 19.86 17.77
CA LYS A 73 12.05 19.84 18.48
C LYS A 73 11.94 19.53 19.97
N ALA A 74 10.90 20.02 20.64
CA ALA A 74 10.75 19.90 22.08
C ALA A 74 10.35 18.48 22.50
N GLU A 75 9.50 17.81 21.72
CA GLU A 75 8.95 16.48 22.06
C GLU A 75 9.90 15.32 21.70
N PHE A 76 10.75 15.48 20.68
CA PHE A 76 11.54 14.37 20.13
C PHE A 76 13.04 14.36 20.51
N ARG A 77 13.42 15.26 21.41
CA ARG A 77 14.79 15.43 21.92
C ARG A 77 15.33 14.22 22.71
N TRP A 78 14.49 13.24 23.05
CA TRP A 78 14.89 12.05 23.80
C TRP A 78 15.28 10.84 22.92
N ILE A 79 15.05 10.90 21.59
CA ILE A 79 15.20 9.74 20.68
C ILE A 79 16.43 9.84 19.74
N LEU A 80 16.96 11.05 19.48
CA LEU A 80 17.87 11.32 18.35
C LEU A 80 19.38 11.24 18.67
N GLY A 81 19.81 10.17 19.32
CA GLY A 81 21.22 9.76 19.30
C GLY A 81 21.44 8.74 18.18
N PHE A 82 22.03 9.18 17.07
CA PHE A 82 22.59 8.40 15.94
C PHE A 82 21.72 8.13 14.67
N GLU A 83 21.99 8.91 13.60
CA GLU A 83 22.51 8.43 12.28
C GLU A 83 21.68 8.26 10.97
N ILE A 84 20.38 8.55 10.80
CA ILE A 84 19.70 8.08 9.56
C ILE A 84 19.46 9.13 8.42
N ILE A 85 19.67 10.43 8.61
CA ILE A 85 19.15 11.42 7.62
C ILE A 85 20.23 12.13 6.82
N ARG A 86 20.60 11.52 5.70
CA ARG A 86 21.20 12.23 4.57
C ARG A 86 20.67 11.80 3.19
N ALA A 87 19.62 10.99 3.10
CA ALA A 87 19.34 10.26 1.85
C ALA A 87 18.09 10.64 1.02
N ILE A 88 17.24 11.61 1.41
CA ILE A 88 15.95 11.80 0.72
C ILE A 88 15.67 13.26 0.29
N GLU A 89 16.53 13.88 -0.53
CA GLU A 89 16.24 15.25 -1.02
C GLU A 89 16.68 15.53 -2.47
N GLY A 90 16.33 14.67 -3.45
CA GLY A 90 16.95 14.79 -4.78
C GLY A 90 16.26 14.32 -6.09
N THR A 91 14.93 14.17 -6.24
CA THR A 91 14.42 13.71 -7.58
C THR A 91 13.11 14.35 -8.09
N PHE A 92 13.05 15.68 -8.14
CA PHE A 92 12.28 16.39 -9.19
C PHE A 92 13.14 17.40 -9.99
N ARG A 93 14.47 17.46 -9.75
CA ARG A 93 15.48 18.11 -10.62
C ARG A 93 16.84 17.42 -10.51
N ALA A 94 17.13 16.48 -11.40
CA ALA A 94 18.44 16.34 -12.06
C ALA A 94 18.30 15.29 -13.18
N GLY A 95 18.21 15.72 -14.43
CA GLY A 95 18.23 14.83 -15.61
C GLY A 95 19.52 14.02 -15.80
N ILE A 96 20.38 13.96 -14.78
CA ILE A 96 21.60 13.15 -14.71
C ILE A 96 21.51 12.11 -13.55
N GLY A 97 20.66 12.34 -12.53
CA GLY A 97 20.37 11.37 -11.47
C GLY A 97 19.21 10.40 -11.79
N SER A 98 18.24 10.87 -12.59
CA SER A 98 17.09 10.05 -13.02
C SER A 98 17.47 8.84 -13.88
N ILE A 99 18.61 8.89 -14.58
CA ILE A 99 19.10 7.76 -15.38
C ILE A 99 19.74 6.70 -14.47
N LEU A 100 20.53 7.11 -13.48
CA LEU A 100 21.15 6.18 -12.53
C LEU A 100 20.12 5.46 -11.66
N ASP A 101 19.11 6.18 -11.16
CA ASP A 101 18.03 5.58 -10.35
C ASP A 101 17.18 4.62 -11.19
N PHE A 102 16.95 4.96 -12.46
CA PHE A 102 16.28 4.09 -13.41
C PHE A 102 17.10 2.85 -13.75
N ASP A 103 18.39 3.00 -14.04
CA ASP A 103 19.31 1.89 -14.30
C ASP A 103 19.42 0.97 -13.07
N LEU A 104 19.41 1.53 -11.86
CA LEU A 104 19.39 0.77 -10.61
C LEU A 104 18.07 0.00 -10.43
N ALA A 105 16.93 0.61 -10.75
CA ALA A 105 15.64 -0.06 -10.74
C ALA A 105 15.63 -1.23 -11.74
N LEU A 106 16.14 -1.03 -12.96
CA LEU A 106 16.30 -2.09 -13.96
C LEU A 106 17.26 -3.18 -13.51
N ALA A 107 18.37 -2.82 -12.86
CA ALA A 107 19.32 -3.77 -12.31
C ALA A 107 18.68 -4.62 -11.20
N LYS A 108 17.89 -4.03 -10.29
CA LYS A 108 17.12 -4.77 -9.28
C LYS A 108 16.15 -5.76 -9.93
N VAL A 109 15.43 -5.34 -10.97
CA VAL A 109 14.51 -6.21 -11.71
C VAL A 109 15.25 -7.31 -12.47
N ARG A 110 16.37 -7.01 -13.13
CA ARG A 110 17.24 -8.02 -13.77
C ARG A 110 17.78 -9.02 -12.77
N ALA A 111 18.22 -8.59 -11.59
CA ALA A 111 18.72 -9.51 -10.56
C ALA A 111 17.60 -10.38 -9.96
N ALA A 112 16.37 -9.88 -9.97
CA ALA A 112 15.18 -10.57 -9.52
C ALA A 112 14.60 -11.54 -10.58
N THR A 113 15.05 -11.45 -11.83
CA THR A 113 14.49 -12.17 -12.97
C THR A 113 15.58 -12.85 -13.79
N LEU A 114 15.19 -13.71 -14.72
CA LEU A 114 16.08 -14.20 -15.79
C LEU A 114 15.62 -13.66 -17.15
N ALA A 115 15.09 -12.43 -17.13
CA ALA A 115 14.47 -11.80 -18.29
C ALA A 115 15.48 -11.60 -19.43
N SER A 116 15.07 -11.94 -20.64
CA SER A 116 15.80 -11.62 -21.88
C SER A 116 15.89 -10.11 -22.12
N GLU A 117 16.70 -9.68 -23.09
CA GLU A 117 16.79 -8.27 -23.45
C GLU A 117 15.43 -7.71 -23.91
N GLU A 118 14.67 -8.47 -24.70
CA GLU A 118 13.30 -8.12 -25.13
C GLU A 118 12.35 -7.96 -23.94
N GLU A 119 12.39 -8.88 -22.99
CA GLU A 119 11.58 -8.82 -21.77
C GLU A 119 11.98 -7.63 -20.90
N MET A 120 13.27 -7.33 -20.81
CA MET A 120 13.77 -6.16 -20.10
C MET A 120 13.35 -4.84 -20.75
N LYS A 121 13.16 -4.79 -22.08
CA LYS A 121 12.58 -3.60 -22.75
C LYS A 121 11.13 -3.38 -22.33
N ILE A 122 10.34 -4.45 -22.20
CA ILE A 122 8.94 -4.37 -21.74
C ILE A 122 8.89 -3.84 -20.31
N LEU A 123 9.69 -4.42 -19.41
CA LEU A 123 9.75 -4.00 -17.99
C LEU A 123 10.26 -2.56 -17.84
N SER A 124 11.26 -2.19 -18.66
CA SER A 124 11.79 -0.83 -18.72
C SER A 124 10.73 0.18 -19.13
N GLN A 125 9.96 -0.10 -20.18
CA GLN A 125 8.86 0.76 -20.59
C GLN A 125 7.79 0.88 -19.49
N ALA A 126 7.43 -0.23 -18.85
CA ALA A 126 6.45 -0.22 -17.76
C ALA A 126 6.90 0.63 -16.56
N ILE A 127 8.17 0.53 -16.16
CA ILE A 127 8.75 1.35 -15.09
C ILE A 127 8.70 2.83 -15.46
N LEU A 128 9.06 3.18 -16.70
CA LEU A 128 8.99 4.57 -17.19
C LEU A 128 7.55 5.10 -17.21
N ASP A 129 6.61 4.28 -17.65
CA ASP A 129 5.20 4.68 -17.74
C ASP A 129 4.63 4.94 -16.34
N VAL A 130 4.89 4.03 -15.39
CA VAL A 130 4.47 4.21 -13.99
C VAL A 130 5.16 5.42 -13.35
N ALA A 131 6.45 5.64 -13.60
CA ALA A 131 7.16 6.82 -13.09
C ALA A 131 6.59 8.13 -13.64
N LYS A 132 6.09 8.15 -14.88
CA LYS A 132 5.45 9.34 -15.48
C LYS A 132 4.05 9.60 -14.95
N SER A 133 3.30 8.55 -14.61
CA SER A 133 1.88 8.66 -14.23
C SER A 133 1.64 8.57 -12.73
N SER A 134 2.68 8.44 -11.90
CA SER A 134 2.56 8.26 -10.46
C SER A 134 3.49 9.15 -9.65
N ILE A 135 3.27 9.18 -8.33
CA ILE A 135 4.10 9.91 -7.36
C ILE A 135 5.33 9.09 -6.90
N PHE A 136 5.48 7.84 -7.34
CA PHE A 136 6.48 6.92 -6.81
C PHE A 136 7.85 7.12 -7.44
N SER A 137 8.91 6.94 -6.64
CA SER A 137 10.29 7.00 -7.14
C SER A 137 10.64 5.76 -7.97
N PHE A 138 11.67 5.86 -8.81
CA PHE A 138 12.20 4.70 -9.56
C PHE A 138 12.62 3.56 -8.64
N GLU A 139 13.11 3.86 -7.43
CA GLU A 139 13.45 2.83 -6.45
C GLU A 139 12.21 2.05 -6.00
N SER A 140 11.13 2.72 -5.60
CA SER A 140 9.89 2.06 -5.17
C SER A 140 9.25 1.27 -6.31
N ILE A 141 9.27 1.82 -7.53
CA ILE A 141 8.74 1.14 -8.73
C ILE A 141 9.58 -0.09 -9.07
N GLY A 142 10.91 0.03 -9.03
CA GLY A 142 11.83 -1.08 -9.27
C GLY A 142 11.72 -2.19 -8.22
N GLU A 143 11.52 -1.83 -6.96
CA GLU A 143 11.24 -2.79 -5.88
C GLU A 143 9.94 -3.54 -6.11
N ALA A 144 8.85 -2.83 -6.42
CA ALA A 144 7.56 -3.42 -6.73
C ALA A 144 7.65 -4.35 -7.95
N ALA A 145 8.28 -3.90 -9.04
CA ALA A 145 8.51 -4.69 -10.25
C ALA A 145 9.31 -5.96 -9.93
N ALA A 146 10.35 -5.87 -9.10
CA ALA A 146 11.15 -7.01 -8.69
C ALA A 146 10.34 -8.00 -7.83
N ILE A 147 9.50 -7.53 -6.91
CA ILE A 147 8.60 -8.39 -6.11
C ILE A 147 7.63 -9.16 -7.02
N ILE A 148 7.02 -8.45 -7.97
CA ILE A 148 6.09 -9.05 -8.93
C ILE A 148 6.82 -10.10 -9.77
N ALA A 149 7.97 -9.76 -10.33
CA ALA A 149 8.68 -10.65 -11.23
C ALA A 149 9.27 -11.88 -10.52
N ARG A 150 9.77 -11.74 -9.26
CA ARG A 150 10.17 -12.90 -8.42
C ARG A 150 9.05 -13.90 -8.17
N SER A 151 7.81 -13.45 -8.32
CA SER A 151 6.65 -14.33 -8.18
C SER A 151 6.44 -15.22 -9.41
N GLY A 152 7.35 -15.20 -10.39
CA GLY A 152 7.34 -16.07 -11.56
C GLY A 152 6.44 -15.60 -12.70
N LEU A 153 6.07 -14.31 -12.68
CA LEU A 153 5.28 -13.68 -13.74
C LEU A 153 6.17 -13.34 -14.93
N THR A 154 5.62 -13.45 -16.14
CA THR A 154 6.30 -13.00 -17.36
C THR A 154 6.51 -11.47 -17.31
N ALA A 155 7.37 -10.96 -18.18
CA ALA A 155 7.62 -9.52 -18.27
C ALA A 155 6.34 -8.71 -18.55
N LYS A 156 5.45 -9.24 -19.41
CA LYS A 156 4.17 -8.59 -19.73
C LYS A 156 3.22 -8.59 -18.53
N GLU A 157 3.03 -9.74 -17.89
CA GLU A 157 2.17 -9.82 -16.71
C GLU A 157 2.72 -8.96 -15.57
N THR A 158 4.05 -8.90 -15.43
CA THR A 158 4.71 -8.02 -14.46
C THR A 158 4.40 -6.55 -14.73
N ALA A 159 4.49 -6.12 -16.00
CA ALA A 159 4.13 -4.76 -16.40
C ALA A 159 2.65 -4.44 -16.11
N ASP A 160 1.75 -5.36 -16.43
CA ASP A 160 0.31 -5.21 -16.18
C ASP A 160 0.02 -5.04 -14.68
N VAL A 161 0.57 -5.93 -13.85
CA VAL A 161 0.40 -5.90 -12.39
C VAL A 161 1.05 -4.66 -11.78
N LEU A 162 2.23 -4.24 -12.24
CA LEU A 162 2.93 -3.07 -11.72
C LEU A 162 2.12 -1.80 -11.91
N LYS A 163 1.51 -1.62 -13.09
CA LYS A 163 0.68 -0.46 -13.37
C LYS A 163 -0.62 -0.49 -12.57
N ALA A 164 -1.31 -1.64 -12.50
CA ALA A 164 -2.49 -1.79 -11.65
C ALA A 164 -2.18 -1.55 -10.16
N ALA A 165 -1.02 -2.02 -9.67
CA ALA A 165 -0.57 -1.78 -8.31
C ALA A 165 -0.28 -0.30 -8.05
N SER A 166 0.31 0.40 -9.01
CA SER A 166 0.52 1.85 -8.92
C SER A 166 -0.78 2.62 -8.80
N ASP A 167 -1.75 2.32 -9.66
CA ASP A 167 -3.04 3.01 -9.65
C ASP A 167 -3.80 2.75 -8.34
N LEU A 168 -3.81 1.49 -7.88
CA LEU A 168 -4.44 1.12 -6.61
C LEU A 168 -3.73 1.76 -5.41
N ALA A 169 -2.40 1.76 -5.38
CA ALA A 169 -1.61 2.35 -4.30
C ALA A 169 -1.81 3.87 -4.20
N MET A 170 -1.88 4.56 -5.33
CA MET A 170 -2.22 6.00 -5.36
C MET A 170 -3.65 6.25 -4.86
N ALA A 171 -4.60 5.41 -5.27
CA ALA A 171 -6.00 5.55 -4.85
C ALA A 171 -6.20 5.26 -3.35
N SER A 172 -5.47 4.29 -2.79
CA SER A 172 -5.61 3.89 -1.39
C SER A 172 -4.67 4.59 -0.42
N GLY A 173 -3.60 5.23 -0.93
CA GLY A 173 -2.52 5.79 -0.12
C GLY A 173 -1.62 4.75 0.56
N GLU A 174 -1.58 3.50 0.06
CA GLU A 174 -0.71 2.45 0.61
C GLU A 174 0.63 2.38 -0.13
N ASP A 175 1.61 1.72 0.46
CA ASP A 175 2.91 1.45 -0.16
C ASP A 175 2.78 0.64 -1.47
N LEU A 176 3.53 1.05 -2.50
CA LEU A 176 3.49 0.43 -3.82
C LEU A 176 3.96 -1.03 -3.79
N ALA A 177 5.04 -1.33 -3.08
CA ALA A 177 5.60 -2.68 -3.00
C ALA A 177 4.64 -3.64 -2.28
N LYS A 178 4.00 -3.20 -1.20
CA LYS A 178 2.94 -3.98 -0.52
C LYS A 178 1.72 -4.18 -1.41
N THR A 179 1.29 -3.15 -2.12
CA THR A 179 0.13 -3.22 -3.03
C THR A 179 0.42 -4.18 -4.18
N ALA A 180 1.62 -4.13 -4.74
CA ALA A 180 2.09 -5.07 -5.76
C ALA A 180 2.11 -6.52 -5.25
N SER A 181 2.69 -6.75 -4.07
CA SER A 181 2.69 -8.07 -3.43
C SER A 181 1.27 -8.59 -3.19
N PHE A 182 0.36 -7.72 -2.76
CA PHE A 182 -1.04 -8.06 -2.55
C PHE A 182 -1.74 -8.45 -3.86
N LEU A 183 -1.63 -7.64 -4.92
CA LEU A 183 -2.24 -7.98 -6.21
C LEU A 183 -1.68 -9.28 -6.80
N VAL A 184 -0.40 -9.56 -6.63
CA VAL A 184 0.17 -10.87 -6.99
C VAL A 184 -0.45 -12.00 -6.19
N SER A 185 -0.61 -11.83 -4.87
CA SER A 185 -1.25 -12.82 -3.99
C SER A 185 -2.69 -13.08 -4.41
N VAL A 186 -3.44 -12.02 -4.71
CA VAL A 186 -4.82 -12.12 -5.23
C VAL A 186 -4.83 -12.86 -6.56
N MET A 187 -4.01 -12.43 -7.51
CA MET A 187 -3.96 -12.99 -8.86
C MET A 187 -3.61 -14.47 -8.85
N LYS A 188 -2.56 -14.87 -8.13
CA LYS A 188 -2.13 -16.27 -8.05
C LYS A 188 -3.07 -17.11 -7.18
N GLY A 189 -3.56 -16.55 -6.07
CA GLY A 189 -4.45 -17.26 -5.15
C GLY A 189 -5.83 -17.56 -5.75
N TYR A 190 -6.32 -16.68 -6.62
CA TYR A 190 -7.61 -16.84 -7.29
C TYR A 190 -7.52 -17.26 -8.76
N GLU A 191 -6.31 -17.45 -9.28
CA GLU A 191 -6.05 -17.85 -10.68
C GLU A 191 -6.62 -16.82 -11.68
N ILE A 192 -6.44 -15.54 -11.37
CA ILE A 192 -6.87 -14.42 -12.21
C ILE A 192 -5.84 -14.24 -13.32
N GLU A 193 -6.29 -14.15 -14.56
CA GLU A 193 -5.43 -13.80 -15.70
C GLU A 193 -4.93 -12.36 -15.58
N SER A 194 -3.69 -12.07 -15.99
CA SER A 194 -3.15 -10.71 -15.93
C SER A 194 -3.98 -9.70 -16.71
N SER A 195 -4.66 -10.13 -17.78
CA SER A 195 -5.59 -9.33 -18.58
C SER A 195 -6.74 -8.73 -17.76
N LYS A 196 -7.08 -9.35 -16.62
CA LYS A 196 -8.14 -8.93 -15.69
C LYS A 196 -7.61 -8.27 -14.42
N ILE A 197 -6.30 -8.01 -14.32
CA ILE A 197 -5.73 -7.45 -13.09
C ILE A 197 -6.20 -6.02 -12.83
N TYR A 198 -6.44 -5.23 -13.88
CA TYR A 198 -7.02 -3.89 -13.75
C TYR A 198 -8.45 -3.94 -13.21
N GLU A 199 -9.31 -4.80 -13.76
CA GLU A 199 -10.68 -5.01 -13.25
C GLU A 199 -10.66 -5.48 -11.78
N THR A 200 -9.68 -6.32 -11.43
CA THR A 200 -9.48 -6.78 -10.06
C THR A 200 -9.08 -5.65 -9.12
N ALA A 201 -8.13 -4.81 -9.53
CA ALA A 201 -7.69 -3.65 -8.78
C ALA A 201 -8.83 -2.62 -8.63
N ASP A 202 -9.62 -2.40 -9.67
CA ASP A 202 -10.81 -1.53 -9.64
C ASP A 202 -11.88 -2.07 -8.69
N LEU A 203 -12.15 -3.38 -8.71
CA LEU A 203 -13.09 -4.01 -7.77
C LEU A 203 -12.63 -3.80 -6.32
N ILE A 204 -11.33 -3.99 -6.05
CA ILE A 204 -10.73 -3.74 -4.75
C ILE A 204 -10.90 -2.27 -4.37
N ALA A 205 -10.54 -1.33 -5.24
CA ALA A 205 -10.66 0.11 -5.01
C ALA A 205 -12.11 0.52 -4.73
N VAL A 206 -13.09 -0.02 -5.47
CA VAL A 206 -14.52 0.20 -5.21
C VAL A 206 -14.91 -0.31 -3.84
N GLY A 207 -14.39 -1.48 -3.41
CA GLY A 207 -14.65 -2.03 -2.09
C GLY A 207 -14.10 -1.16 -0.95
N LEU A 208 -12.89 -0.65 -1.12
CA LEU A 208 -12.25 0.28 -0.18
C LEU A 208 -13.03 1.59 -0.08
N ASN A 209 -13.42 2.17 -1.22
CA ASN A 209 -14.14 3.46 -1.26
C ASN A 209 -15.57 3.39 -0.72
N LYS A 210 -16.15 2.18 -0.65
CA LYS A 210 -17.53 1.97 -0.18
C LYS A 210 -17.63 1.43 1.24
N SER A 211 -16.52 1.29 1.95
CA SER A 211 -16.50 0.77 3.31
C SER A 211 -15.47 1.49 4.18
N LYS A 212 -15.45 1.18 5.47
CA LYS A 212 -14.39 1.63 6.40
C LYS A 212 -13.08 0.84 6.26
N LEU A 213 -13.00 -0.08 5.30
CA LEU A 213 -11.84 -0.94 5.10
C LEU A 213 -10.72 -0.20 4.37
N SER A 214 -9.55 -0.09 5.01
CA SER A 214 -8.34 0.40 4.33
C SER A 214 -7.67 -0.72 3.53
N LEU A 215 -6.84 -0.39 2.52
CA LEU A 215 -6.10 -1.42 1.77
C LEU A 215 -5.17 -2.22 2.70
N LYS A 216 -4.53 -1.55 3.66
CA LYS A 216 -3.74 -2.18 4.72
C LYS A 216 -4.53 -3.26 5.46
N ASP A 217 -5.73 -2.91 5.90
CA ASP A 217 -6.61 -3.81 6.65
C ASP A 217 -7.09 -4.96 5.77
N MET A 218 -7.40 -4.70 4.50
CA MET A 218 -7.75 -5.74 3.54
C MET A 218 -6.58 -6.72 3.36
N ILE A 219 -5.35 -6.24 3.18
CA ILE A 219 -4.15 -7.08 3.03
C ILE A 219 -4.00 -8.01 4.25
N ILE A 220 -4.14 -7.47 5.46
CA ILE A 220 -4.05 -8.25 6.72
C ILE A 220 -5.15 -9.31 6.76
N ALA A 221 -6.41 -8.93 6.54
CA ALA A 221 -7.54 -9.86 6.58
C ALA A 221 -7.38 -10.96 5.53
N TRP A 222 -7.02 -10.59 4.30
CA TRP A 222 -6.82 -11.47 3.15
C TRP A 222 -5.77 -12.55 3.41
N GLN A 223 -4.62 -12.19 4.01
CA GLN A 223 -3.56 -13.14 4.36
C GLN A 223 -4.06 -14.28 5.25
N TYR A 224 -5.03 -14.02 6.14
CA TYR A 224 -5.59 -15.07 6.99
C TYR A 224 -6.62 -15.94 6.28
N VAL A 225 -7.49 -15.35 5.46
CA VAL A 225 -8.71 -16.02 5.00
C VAL A 225 -8.65 -16.53 3.56
N ALA A 226 -7.93 -15.84 2.66
CA ALA A 226 -7.98 -16.15 1.22
C ALA A 226 -7.61 -17.61 0.89
N PRO A 227 -6.57 -18.23 1.50
CA PRO A 227 -6.22 -19.62 1.19
C PRO A 227 -7.30 -20.63 1.52
N VAL A 228 -8.05 -20.42 2.61
CA VAL A 228 -9.13 -21.35 3.01
C VAL A 228 -10.44 -21.06 2.25
N ALA A 229 -10.73 -19.79 1.98
CA ALA A 229 -11.91 -19.39 1.20
C ALA A 229 -11.85 -19.90 -0.24
N LYS A 230 -10.67 -19.86 -0.88
CA LYS A 230 -10.50 -20.45 -2.22
C LYS A 230 -10.74 -21.98 -2.20
N GLN A 231 -10.33 -22.68 -1.14
CA GLN A 231 -10.58 -24.13 -1.01
C GLN A 231 -12.07 -24.47 -0.88
N THR A 232 -12.87 -23.58 -0.29
CA THR A 232 -14.33 -23.74 -0.24
C THR A 232 -15.04 -23.41 -1.54
N GLY A 233 -14.33 -22.85 -2.53
CA GLY A 233 -14.93 -22.35 -3.76
C GLY A 233 -15.55 -20.95 -3.62
N GLU A 234 -15.27 -20.24 -2.53
CA GLU A 234 -15.75 -18.87 -2.34
C GLU A 234 -15.15 -17.96 -3.42
N SER A 235 -15.94 -17.03 -3.95
CA SER A 235 -15.45 -16.07 -4.93
C SER A 235 -14.66 -14.94 -4.25
N MET A 236 -13.67 -14.39 -4.95
CA MET A 236 -12.93 -13.21 -4.47
C MET A 236 -13.86 -12.04 -4.17
N LYS A 237 -14.85 -11.82 -5.06
CA LYS A 237 -15.79 -10.71 -4.96
C LYS A 237 -16.62 -10.81 -3.69
N ASP A 238 -17.13 -12.00 -3.38
CA ASP A 238 -17.93 -12.23 -2.19
C ASP A 238 -17.08 -12.14 -0.93
N LEU A 239 -15.86 -12.68 -0.97
CA LEU A 239 -14.91 -12.55 0.13
C LEU A 239 -14.58 -11.07 0.44
N ILE A 240 -14.33 -10.24 -0.57
CA ILE A 240 -14.14 -8.78 -0.42
C ILE A 240 -15.41 -8.14 0.17
N ALA A 241 -16.60 -8.50 -0.32
CA ALA A 241 -17.86 -7.98 0.19
C ALA A 241 -18.07 -8.32 1.68
N TYR A 242 -17.73 -9.53 2.11
CA TYR A 242 -17.80 -9.89 3.53
C TYR A 242 -16.82 -9.08 4.37
N MET A 243 -15.58 -8.88 3.90
CA MET A 243 -14.61 -8.02 4.59
C MET A 243 -15.12 -6.58 4.72
N MET A 244 -15.71 -6.02 3.67
CA MET A 244 -16.30 -4.68 3.69
C MET A 244 -17.40 -4.58 4.76
N VAL A 245 -18.38 -5.50 4.72
CA VAL A 245 -19.50 -5.50 5.68
C VAL A 245 -19.00 -5.62 7.12
N LEU A 246 -18.05 -6.52 7.38
CA LEU A 246 -17.50 -6.71 8.73
C LEU A 246 -16.69 -5.50 9.20
N SER A 247 -15.94 -4.86 8.30
CA SER A 247 -15.22 -3.62 8.60
C SER A 247 -16.18 -2.46 8.91
N ASP A 248 -17.30 -2.35 8.19
CA ASP A 248 -18.34 -1.34 8.47
C ASP A 248 -19.01 -1.54 9.84
N LYS A 249 -19.05 -2.79 10.31
CA LYS A 249 -19.46 -3.13 11.69
C LYS A 249 -18.38 -2.88 12.74
N GLY A 250 -17.23 -2.34 12.36
CA GLY A 250 -16.16 -1.94 13.26
C GLY A 250 -15.24 -3.09 13.68
N LEU A 251 -15.25 -4.23 12.98
CA LEU A 251 -14.30 -5.30 13.26
C LEU A 251 -12.91 -4.92 12.74
N GLU A 252 -11.89 -5.20 13.54
CA GLU A 252 -10.49 -5.06 13.15
C GLU A 252 -10.10 -6.10 12.09
N ALA A 253 -9.20 -5.74 11.19
CA ALA A 253 -8.74 -6.57 10.07
C ALA A 253 -8.37 -8.01 10.47
N SER A 254 -7.59 -8.16 11.54
CA SER A 254 -7.15 -9.48 12.04
C SER A 254 -8.33 -10.33 12.52
N LYS A 255 -9.34 -9.72 13.16
CA LYS A 255 -10.57 -10.39 13.57
C LYS A 255 -11.42 -10.78 12.36
N ILE A 256 -11.57 -9.90 11.37
CA ILE A 256 -12.24 -10.21 10.11
C ILE A 256 -11.63 -11.45 9.47
N GLY A 257 -10.32 -11.43 9.24
CA GLY A 257 -9.61 -12.54 8.58
C GLY A 257 -9.66 -13.84 9.39
N THR A 258 -9.42 -13.79 10.70
CA THR A 258 -9.40 -15.00 11.53
C THR A 258 -10.79 -15.60 11.77
N SER A 259 -11.83 -14.77 11.94
CA SER A 259 -13.22 -15.22 12.07
C SER A 259 -13.75 -15.83 10.79
N LEU A 260 -13.54 -15.18 9.64
CA LEU A 260 -13.93 -15.76 8.35
C LEU A 260 -13.17 -17.07 8.08
N ARG A 261 -11.86 -17.10 8.35
CA ARG A 261 -11.07 -18.34 8.25
C ARG A 261 -11.67 -19.45 9.11
N GLN A 262 -12.06 -19.15 10.34
CA GLN A 262 -12.66 -20.13 11.25
C GLN A 262 -13.98 -20.67 10.69
N VAL A 263 -14.84 -19.80 10.15
CA VAL A 263 -16.10 -20.20 9.50
C VAL A 263 -15.82 -21.15 8.33
N TYR A 264 -14.95 -20.77 7.39
CA TYR A 264 -14.61 -21.62 6.25
C TYR A 264 -13.98 -22.95 6.67
N THR A 265 -13.07 -22.96 7.65
CA THR A 265 -12.48 -24.19 8.18
C THR A 265 -13.54 -25.12 8.78
N TYR A 266 -14.51 -24.59 9.51
CA TYR A 266 -15.58 -25.42 10.09
C TYR A 266 -16.53 -25.98 9.02
N LEU A 267 -16.77 -25.25 7.95
CA LEU A 267 -17.60 -25.72 6.84
C LEU A 267 -16.86 -26.76 5.97
N LEU A 268 -15.55 -26.60 5.77
CA LEU A 268 -14.71 -27.61 5.09
C LEU A 268 -14.56 -28.90 5.89
N ALA A 269 -14.26 -28.74 7.18
CA ALA A 269 -13.94 -29.85 8.06
C ALA A 269 -14.68 -29.69 9.40
N PRO A 270 -15.98 -30.04 9.44
CA PRO A 270 -16.76 -29.98 10.67
C PRO A 270 -16.12 -30.83 11.77
N THR A 271 -16.01 -30.27 12.98
CA THR A 271 -15.51 -31.01 14.15
C THR A 271 -16.46 -32.15 14.54
N THR A 272 -15.99 -33.14 15.30
CA THR A 272 -16.86 -34.24 15.80
C THR A 272 -18.08 -33.71 16.56
N LYS A 273 -17.93 -32.63 17.33
CA LYS A 273 -19.05 -31.97 18.03
C LYS A 273 -20.05 -31.38 17.04
N MET A 274 -19.55 -30.68 16.01
CA MET A 274 -20.38 -30.07 14.98
C MET A 274 -21.13 -31.11 14.15
N LYS A 275 -20.49 -32.23 13.79
CA LYS A 275 -21.12 -33.36 13.09
C LYS A 275 -22.31 -33.93 13.87
N ARG A 276 -22.16 -34.17 15.18
CA ARG A 276 -23.27 -34.65 16.03
C ARG A 276 -24.44 -33.67 16.08
N ILE A 277 -24.15 -32.37 16.14
CA ILE A 277 -25.18 -31.33 16.08
C ILE A 277 -25.86 -31.35 14.71
N PHE A 278 -25.11 -31.45 13.62
CA PHE A 278 -25.66 -31.54 12.26
C PHE A 278 -26.55 -32.77 12.10
N GLU A 279 -26.13 -33.94 12.61
CA GLU A 279 -26.94 -35.16 12.63
C GLU A 279 -28.25 -34.97 13.41
N THR A 280 -28.19 -34.34 14.58
CA THR A 280 -29.37 -34.09 15.43
C THR A 280 -30.35 -33.13 14.77
N LEU A 281 -29.84 -32.13 14.06
CA LEU A 281 -30.64 -31.09 13.39
C LEU A 281 -31.04 -31.47 11.95
N GLY A 282 -30.65 -32.65 11.46
CA GLY A 282 -30.91 -33.07 10.09
C GLY A 282 -30.28 -32.14 9.05
N ILE A 283 -29.09 -31.61 9.36
CA ILE A 283 -28.23 -30.82 8.47
C ILE A 283 -27.36 -31.79 7.67
N THR A 284 -27.43 -31.65 6.36
CA THR A 284 -26.69 -32.46 5.38
C THR A 284 -25.55 -31.67 4.76
N PHE A 285 -24.64 -32.35 4.06
CA PHE A 285 -23.55 -31.67 3.36
C PHE A 285 -24.05 -30.62 2.36
N ASP A 286 -25.16 -30.90 1.67
CA ASP A 286 -25.74 -29.98 0.68
C ASP A 286 -26.24 -28.67 1.31
N ASP A 287 -26.65 -28.69 2.59
CA ASP A 287 -27.09 -27.49 3.31
C ASP A 287 -25.94 -26.49 3.52
N PHE A 288 -24.70 -26.99 3.59
CA PHE A 288 -23.50 -26.18 3.88
C PHE A 288 -22.40 -26.25 2.81
N ASN A 289 -22.70 -26.81 1.64
CA ASN A 289 -21.73 -26.94 0.55
C ASN A 289 -21.48 -25.60 -0.17
N LEU A 290 -20.41 -24.91 0.26
CA LEU A 290 -19.97 -23.62 -0.28
C LEU A 290 -19.54 -23.65 -1.77
N LYS A 291 -19.34 -24.82 -2.37
CA LYS A 291 -19.09 -24.91 -3.82
C LYS A 291 -20.35 -24.69 -4.66
N THR A 292 -21.52 -24.80 -4.03
CA THR A 292 -22.83 -24.74 -4.71
C THR A 292 -23.73 -23.63 -4.17
N LYS A 293 -23.33 -22.99 -3.07
CA LYS A 293 -24.12 -21.99 -2.33
C LYS A 293 -23.20 -20.90 -1.81
N SER A 294 -23.70 -19.67 -1.76
CA SER A 294 -22.95 -18.58 -1.12
C SER A 294 -22.83 -18.82 0.39
N LEU A 295 -21.84 -18.21 1.04
CA LEU A 295 -21.75 -18.26 2.51
C LEU A 295 -23.03 -17.77 3.18
N VAL A 296 -23.67 -16.73 2.64
CA VAL A 296 -24.94 -16.20 3.17
C VAL A 296 -26.04 -17.26 3.12
N ASP A 297 -26.19 -17.96 2.00
CA ASP A 297 -27.19 -19.03 1.86
C ASP A 297 -26.91 -20.20 2.79
N VAL A 298 -25.63 -20.58 2.94
CA VAL A 298 -25.22 -21.63 3.89
C VAL A 298 -25.57 -21.24 5.32
N LEU A 299 -25.24 -20.02 5.75
CA LEU A 299 -25.55 -19.55 7.09
C LEU A 299 -27.07 -19.49 7.33
N GLU A 300 -27.84 -19.11 6.31
CA GLU A 300 -29.30 -19.06 6.38
C GLU A 300 -29.92 -20.47 6.46
N ASN A 301 -29.44 -21.44 5.67
CA ASN A 301 -29.88 -22.84 5.76
C ASN A 301 -29.60 -23.42 7.15
N LEU A 302 -28.39 -23.20 7.67
CA LEU A 302 -28.00 -23.65 9.01
C LEU A 302 -28.92 -23.03 10.08
N ARG A 303 -29.20 -21.72 9.99
CA ARG A 303 -30.11 -21.03 10.89
C ARG A 303 -31.53 -21.60 10.84
N GLN A 304 -32.07 -21.86 9.64
CA GLN A 304 -33.41 -22.44 9.46
C GLN A 304 -33.52 -23.86 10.06
N LYS A 305 -32.41 -24.59 10.09
CA LYS A 305 -32.29 -25.91 10.73
C LYS A 305 -32.04 -25.83 12.25
N GLY A 306 -32.00 -24.64 12.83
CA GLY A 306 -31.81 -24.42 14.28
C GLY A 306 -30.35 -24.39 14.73
N PHE A 307 -29.39 -24.26 13.80
CA PHE A 307 -27.98 -24.09 14.18
C PHE A 307 -27.70 -22.66 14.60
N GLY A 308 -27.25 -22.46 15.85
CA GLY A 308 -26.88 -21.15 16.39
C GLY A 308 -28.00 -20.41 17.15
N THR A 309 -29.18 -21.02 17.29
CA THR A 309 -30.28 -20.62 18.18
C THR A 309 -30.33 -21.52 19.41
#